data_AF-A0A938UXF0-F1
#
_entry.id   AF-A0A938UXF0-F1
#
_cell.length_a   1.000
_cell.length_b   1.000
_cell.length_c   1.000
_cell.angle_alpha   90.00
_cell.angle_beta   90.00
_cell.angle_gamma   90.00
#
_symmetry.space_group_name_H-M   'P 1'
#
loop_
_entity.id
_entity.type
_entity.pdbx_description
1 polymer ?
#
loop_
_entity_poly.entity_id
_entity_poly.type
_entity_poly.pdbx_seq_one_letter_code
_entity_poly.pdbx_strand_id
1 'polypeptide(L)'
;MIHHIAVIPGDGIGKEVVSEGVKCLNALSEIFESMRFEFQSFPWGSDYFLQHGMMMPENGLEILKGFDAIYLGAVGDPRIPDDVTLHGLLLPIKFGFDLYVGLRPVFLFSGVECPLARISEGEIDIVVIRENTEGEYSNVGGIVGIEDRELAIQSGLFTRKGIERIITFTFDYAKEKGRKKVTSITKSNAQRYGMVLWDKIFKEVSARYPEIRTESKLIDAACMDVVRNPKGYDVIVASNLFADP
;
A
#
# COMPACT_ATOMS: atom_id res chain seq x y z
N MET A 1 11.47 25.73 4.73
CA MET A 1 10.74 25.09 5.84
C MET A 1 11.55 23.86 6.24
N ILE A 2 11.65 23.59 7.54
CA ILE A 2 12.30 22.35 8.02
C ILE A 2 11.19 21.30 8.16
N HIS A 3 11.41 20.12 7.60
CA HIS A 3 10.53 18.98 7.72
C HIS A 3 11.17 17.92 8.62
N HIS A 4 10.49 17.55 9.70
CA HIS A 4 10.95 16.53 10.64
C HIS A 4 10.47 15.16 10.18
N ILE A 5 11.41 14.26 9.91
CA ILE A 5 11.14 12.94 9.32
C ILE A 5 11.55 11.84 10.31
N ALA A 6 10.59 11.00 10.67
CA ALA A 6 10.85 9.78 11.44
C ALA A 6 11.38 8.71 10.48
N VAL A 7 12.61 8.26 10.69
CA VAL A 7 13.25 7.22 9.87
C VAL A 7 13.16 5.89 10.60
N ILE A 8 12.52 4.90 9.98
CA ILE A 8 12.40 3.54 10.49
C ILE A 8 13.01 2.59 9.45
N PRO A 9 14.32 2.30 9.51
CA PRO A 9 14.96 1.46 8.50
C PRO A 9 14.38 0.04 8.47
N GLY A 10 13.97 -0.46 9.63
CA GLY A 10 13.41 -1.80 9.81
C GLY A 10 14.45 -2.89 9.57
N ASP A 11 14.10 -3.85 8.72
CA ASP A 11 14.77 -5.15 8.59
C ASP A 11 15.46 -5.35 7.25
N GLY A 12 16.42 -6.29 7.22
CA GLY A 12 17.13 -6.71 6.01
C GLY A 12 17.67 -5.53 5.19
N ILE A 13 17.34 -5.54 3.89
CA ILE A 13 17.75 -4.49 2.94
C ILE A 13 17.23 -3.11 3.29
N GLY A 14 16.19 -2.99 4.13
CA GLY A 14 15.64 -1.72 4.58
C GLY A 14 16.71 -0.81 5.20
N LYS A 15 17.64 -1.40 5.96
CA LYS A 15 18.77 -0.69 6.57
C LYS A 15 19.73 -0.08 5.54
N GLU A 16 19.92 -0.74 4.42
CA GLU A 16 20.81 -0.30 3.34
C GLU A 16 20.12 0.77 2.48
N VAL A 17 18.91 0.48 1.98
CA VAL A 17 18.24 1.35 1.00
C VAL A 17 17.74 2.67 1.61
N VAL A 18 17.30 2.65 2.87
CA VAL A 18 16.85 3.88 3.56
C VAL A 18 18.01 4.86 3.75
N SER A 19 19.21 4.35 4.05
CA SER A 19 20.42 5.18 4.15
C SER A 19 20.71 5.93 2.84
N GLU A 20 20.60 5.25 1.69
CA GLU A 20 20.80 5.89 0.39
C GLU A 20 19.70 6.92 0.07
N GLY A 21 18.46 6.65 0.45
CA GLY A 21 17.37 7.62 0.34
C GLY A 21 17.63 8.91 1.15
N VAL A 22 18.13 8.77 2.39
CA VAL A 22 18.50 9.92 3.25
C VAL A 22 19.63 10.73 2.63
N LYS A 23 20.64 10.10 2.00
CA LYS A 23 21.70 10.82 1.28
C LYS A 23 21.14 11.66 0.13
N CYS A 24 20.22 11.11 -0.65
CA CYS A 24 19.55 11.85 -1.72
C CYS A 24 18.77 13.06 -1.19
N LEU A 25 18.03 12.89 -0.09
CA LEU A 25 17.27 13.99 0.53
C LEU A 25 18.19 15.07 1.11
N ASN A 26 19.32 14.70 1.72
CA ASN A 26 20.32 15.66 2.17
C ASN A 26 20.93 16.45 1.01
N ALA A 27 21.29 15.79 -0.08
CA ALA A 27 21.79 16.46 -1.29
C ALA A 27 20.76 17.45 -1.86
N LEU A 28 19.45 17.12 -1.81
CA LEU A 28 18.40 18.06 -2.19
C LEU A 28 18.34 19.29 -1.27
N SER A 29 18.57 19.14 0.03
CA SER A 29 18.65 20.26 0.97
C SER A 29 19.86 21.18 0.75
N GLU A 30 20.94 20.66 0.17
CA GLU A 30 22.10 21.48 -0.25
C GLU A 30 21.79 22.29 -1.52
N ILE A 31 20.98 21.75 -2.43
CA ILE A 31 20.60 22.40 -3.68
C ILE A 31 19.48 23.42 -3.47
N PHE A 32 18.49 23.10 -2.63
CA PHE A 32 17.27 23.89 -2.44
C PHE A 32 17.19 24.44 -1.03
N GLU A 33 17.59 25.71 -0.84
CA GLU A 33 17.56 26.38 0.48
C GLU A 33 16.17 26.40 1.14
N SER A 34 15.10 26.33 0.32
CA SER A 34 13.70 26.34 0.78
C SER A 34 13.24 25.02 1.40
N MET A 35 13.97 23.92 1.19
CA MET A 35 13.58 22.56 1.56
C MET A 35 14.67 21.90 2.40
N ARG A 36 14.44 21.83 3.72
CA ARG A 36 15.37 21.21 4.68
C ARG A 36 14.70 20.03 5.38
N PHE A 37 15.46 18.97 5.61
CA PHE A 37 14.99 17.79 6.32
C PHE A 37 15.81 17.56 7.59
N GLU A 38 15.13 17.23 8.68
CA GLU A 38 15.74 16.74 9.91
C GLU A 38 15.27 15.31 10.16
N PHE A 39 16.22 14.39 10.28
CA PHE A 39 15.93 12.97 10.41
C PHE A 39 16.16 12.49 11.84
N GLN A 40 15.17 11.80 12.41
CA GLN A 40 15.35 11.02 13.63
C GLN A 40 15.17 9.55 13.32
N SER A 41 16.23 8.76 13.50
CA SER A 41 16.18 7.32 13.26
C SER A 41 15.68 6.57 14.49
N PHE A 42 14.78 5.61 14.29
CA PHE A 42 14.28 4.70 15.30
C PHE A 42 14.76 3.28 14.99
N PRO A 43 15.25 2.53 15.99
CA PRO A 43 15.77 1.18 15.78
C PRO A 43 14.66 0.11 15.64
N TRP A 44 13.41 0.51 15.47
CA TRP A 44 12.24 -0.37 15.47
C TRP A 44 12.26 -1.35 14.29
N GLY A 45 11.85 -2.59 14.55
CA GLY A 45 12.05 -3.73 13.65
C GLY A 45 12.31 -5.02 14.40
N SER A 46 12.70 -6.06 13.67
CA SER A 46 12.92 -7.42 14.18
C SER A 46 14.05 -7.51 15.21
N ASP A 47 15.16 -6.78 15.02
CA ASP A 47 16.23 -6.74 16.03
C ASP A 47 15.78 -6.09 17.34
N TYR A 48 14.90 -5.07 17.25
CA TYR A 48 14.30 -4.45 18.42
C TYR A 48 13.34 -5.42 19.13
N PHE A 49 12.56 -6.20 18.37
CA PHE A 49 11.73 -7.28 18.92
C PHE A 49 12.54 -8.34 19.65
N LEU A 50 13.65 -8.82 19.08
CA LEU A 50 14.49 -9.83 19.73
C LEU A 50 15.09 -9.35 21.07
N GLN A 51 15.25 -8.04 21.24
CA GLN A 51 15.77 -7.44 22.47
C GLN A 51 14.67 -7.07 23.48
N HIS A 52 13.49 -6.68 23.02
CA HIS A 52 12.46 -6.06 23.86
C HIS A 52 11.11 -6.80 23.89
N GLY A 53 10.92 -7.82 23.04
CA GLY A 53 9.67 -8.56 22.90
C GLY A 53 8.55 -7.82 22.14
N MET A 54 8.85 -6.69 21.51
CA MET A 54 7.90 -5.85 20.77
C MET A 54 8.59 -5.19 19.58
N MET A 55 7.90 -4.99 18.45
CA MET A 55 8.50 -4.42 17.23
C MET A 55 8.73 -2.89 17.32
N MET A 56 7.94 -2.22 18.15
CA MET A 56 7.94 -0.78 18.44
C MET A 56 7.41 -0.59 19.87
N PRO A 57 7.85 0.42 20.64
CA PRO A 57 7.30 0.71 21.96
C PRO A 57 5.79 1.00 21.90
N GLU A 58 5.07 0.72 22.99
CA GLU A 58 3.61 0.90 23.07
C GLU A 58 3.15 2.33 22.73
N ASN A 59 3.93 3.34 23.10
CA ASN A 59 3.68 4.75 22.77
C ASN A 59 4.25 5.17 21.40
N GLY A 60 4.63 4.23 20.54
CA GLY A 60 5.29 4.50 19.27
C GLY A 60 4.49 5.42 18.34
N LEU A 61 3.17 5.26 18.28
CA LEU A 61 2.32 6.17 17.51
C LEU A 61 2.33 7.60 18.09
N GLU A 62 2.35 7.77 19.41
CA GLU A 62 2.45 9.10 20.03
C GLU A 62 3.80 9.75 19.74
N ILE A 63 4.89 8.97 19.71
CA ILE A 63 6.21 9.44 19.28
C ILE A 63 6.15 9.90 17.82
N LEU A 64 5.58 9.08 16.93
CA LEU A 64 5.52 9.37 15.50
C LEU A 64 4.61 10.56 15.14
N LYS A 65 3.60 10.90 15.96
CA LYS A 65 2.77 12.10 15.77
C LYS A 65 3.58 13.41 15.78
N GLY A 66 4.77 13.41 16.38
CA GLY A 66 5.64 14.58 16.41
C GLY A 66 6.36 14.89 15.09
N PHE A 67 6.20 14.04 14.07
CA PHE A 67 6.91 14.15 12.79
C PHE A 67 5.96 14.50 11.65
N ASP A 68 6.48 15.18 10.64
CA ASP A 68 5.74 15.56 9.43
C ASP A 68 5.51 14.35 8.51
N ALA A 69 6.45 13.41 8.49
CA ALA A 69 6.35 12.18 7.71
C ALA A 69 7.17 11.04 8.32
N ILE A 70 6.84 9.81 7.89
CA ILE A 70 7.53 8.58 8.27
C ILE A 70 8.22 8.03 7.01
N TYR A 71 9.54 7.83 7.08
CA TYR A 71 10.33 7.19 6.05
C TYR A 71 10.72 5.79 6.51
N LEU A 72 9.96 4.80 6.06
CA LEU A 72 10.04 3.40 6.50
C LEU A 72 10.65 2.53 5.41
N GLY A 73 11.58 1.65 5.79
CA GLY A 73 12.25 0.70 4.90
C GLY A 73 11.45 -0.58 4.67
N ALA A 74 11.94 -1.70 5.19
CA ALA A 74 11.30 -3.00 5.08
C ALA A 74 11.02 -3.59 6.47
N VAL A 75 10.02 -4.46 6.57
CA VAL A 75 9.65 -5.13 7.83
C VAL A 75 9.48 -6.61 7.53
N GLY A 76 10.10 -7.47 8.34
CA GLY A 76 10.07 -8.92 8.19
C GLY A 76 11.44 -9.54 8.39
N ASP A 77 11.48 -10.67 9.09
CA ASP A 77 12.70 -11.41 9.36
C ASP A 77 12.37 -12.90 9.56
N PRO A 78 13.07 -13.84 8.89
CA PRO A 78 12.80 -15.27 9.01
C PRO A 78 12.90 -15.85 10.43
N ARG A 79 13.53 -15.14 11.37
CA ARG A 79 13.64 -15.53 12.78
C ARG A 79 12.34 -15.31 13.56
N ILE A 80 11.40 -14.54 13.03
CA ILE A 80 10.17 -14.12 13.70
C ILE A 80 8.98 -14.44 12.77
N PRO A 81 7.86 -14.97 13.28
CA PRO A 81 6.66 -15.15 12.47
C PRO A 81 6.22 -13.85 11.76
N ASP A 82 5.82 -13.95 10.49
CA ASP A 82 5.46 -12.79 9.68
C ASP A 82 4.26 -12.02 10.24
N ASP A 83 3.31 -12.71 10.86
CA ASP A 83 2.15 -12.09 11.51
C ASP A 83 2.60 -11.19 12.67
N VAL A 84 3.63 -11.59 13.43
CA VAL A 84 4.19 -10.79 14.52
C VAL A 84 4.87 -9.54 13.99
N THR A 85 5.71 -9.67 12.97
CA THR A 85 6.49 -8.53 12.45
C THR A 85 5.59 -7.47 11.80
N LEU A 86 4.66 -7.90 10.95
CA LEU A 86 3.77 -7.01 10.21
C LEU A 86 2.73 -6.33 11.12
N HIS A 87 2.09 -7.09 12.02
CA HIS A 87 1.10 -6.56 12.97
C HIS A 87 1.73 -5.80 14.14
N GLY A 88 3.03 -5.95 14.40
CA GLY A 88 3.72 -5.22 15.46
C GLY A 88 4.21 -3.83 15.07
N LEU A 89 4.30 -3.51 13.77
CA LEU A 89 4.90 -2.26 13.29
C LEU A 89 4.12 -1.59 12.18
N LEU A 90 4.10 -2.18 10.97
CA LEU A 90 3.59 -1.49 9.78
C LEU A 90 2.07 -1.31 9.81
N LEU A 91 1.30 -2.34 10.19
CA LEU A 91 -0.17 -2.24 10.24
C LEU A 91 -0.64 -1.28 11.35
N PRO A 92 -0.09 -1.30 12.58
CA PRO A 92 -0.39 -0.28 13.59
C PRO A 92 -0.18 1.15 13.10
N ILE A 93 0.92 1.42 12.38
CA ILE A 93 1.18 2.76 11.80
C ILE A 93 0.11 3.10 10.75
N LYS A 94 -0.16 2.19 9.82
CA LYS A 94 -1.16 2.42 8.75
C LYS A 94 -2.55 2.68 9.32
N PHE A 95 -3.00 1.83 10.23
CA PHE A 95 -4.35 1.92 10.79
C PHE A 95 -4.47 3.06 11.81
N GLY A 96 -3.45 3.22 12.68
CA GLY A 96 -3.44 4.25 13.72
C GLY A 96 -3.42 5.68 13.18
N PHE A 97 -2.83 5.91 12.01
CA PHE A 97 -2.84 7.21 11.32
C PHE A 97 -3.87 7.32 10.19
N ASP A 98 -4.75 6.32 10.02
CA ASP A 98 -5.74 6.25 8.95
C ASP A 98 -5.12 6.49 7.55
N LEU A 99 -3.95 5.89 7.30
CA LEU A 99 -3.21 5.97 6.03
C LEU A 99 -3.86 5.09 4.97
N TYR A 100 -5.10 5.43 4.60
CA TYR A 100 -6.00 4.58 3.80
C TYR A 100 -5.63 4.44 2.32
N VAL A 101 -4.74 5.31 1.80
CA VAL A 101 -4.28 5.28 0.41
C VAL A 101 -2.88 4.66 0.34
N GLY A 102 -2.77 3.50 -0.30
CA GLY A 102 -1.50 2.96 -0.79
C GLY A 102 -1.30 3.34 -2.26
N LEU A 103 -0.61 4.44 -2.55
CA LEU A 103 -0.31 4.88 -3.91
C LEU A 103 1.01 4.26 -4.39
N ARG A 104 0.95 3.49 -5.48
CA ARG A 104 2.09 2.71 -6.01
C ARG A 104 2.24 2.93 -7.52
N PRO A 105 3.11 3.85 -7.96
CA PRO A 105 3.42 4.04 -9.37
C PRO A 105 4.29 2.88 -9.87
N VAL A 106 3.99 2.38 -11.06
CA VAL A 106 4.73 1.34 -11.77
C VAL A 106 5.07 1.89 -13.15
N PHE A 107 6.35 2.19 -13.35
CA PHE A 107 6.84 2.82 -14.57
C PHE A 107 8.05 2.06 -15.12
N LEU A 108 8.05 1.81 -16.43
CA LEU A 108 9.22 1.26 -17.13
C LEU A 108 10.11 2.40 -17.63
N PHE A 109 11.18 2.66 -16.87
CA PHE A 109 12.19 3.66 -17.21
C PHE A 109 12.98 3.28 -18.48
N SER A 110 13.44 4.31 -19.20
CA SER A 110 14.36 4.15 -20.32
C SER A 110 15.64 3.44 -19.88
N GLY A 111 16.11 2.50 -20.70
CA GLY A 111 17.31 1.71 -20.43
C GLY A 111 17.13 0.55 -19.44
N VAL A 112 15.94 0.35 -18.85
CA VAL A 112 15.65 -0.82 -18.00
C VAL A 112 15.14 -1.97 -18.86
N GLU A 113 15.75 -3.14 -18.73
CA GLU A 113 15.28 -4.35 -19.41
C GLU A 113 13.96 -4.82 -18.82
N CYS A 114 12.92 -4.90 -19.66
CA CYS A 114 11.61 -5.39 -19.25
C CYS A 114 11.53 -6.91 -19.42
N PRO A 115 11.08 -7.67 -18.41
CA PRO A 115 10.90 -9.12 -18.55
C PRO A 115 9.74 -9.49 -19.49
N LEU A 116 8.85 -8.54 -19.81
CA LEU A 116 7.74 -8.76 -20.74
C LEU A 116 8.22 -8.62 -22.18
N ALA A 117 7.97 -9.66 -22.97
CA ALA A 117 8.28 -9.65 -24.38
C ALA A 117 7.51 -8.53 -25.10
N ARG A 118 8.19 -7.81 -26.00
CA ARG A 118 7.60 -6.79 -26.90
C ARG A 118 6.98 -5.59 -26.16
N ILE A 119 7.54 -5.25 -25.01
CA ILE A 119 7.27 -3.99 -24.31
C ILE A 119 8.51 -3.10 -24.43
N SER A 120 8.28 -1.86 -24.84
CA SER A 120 9.29 -0.81 -24.98
C SER A 120 9.24 0.11 -23.78
N GLU A 121 10.32 0.87 -23.56
CA GLU A 121 10.38 1.93 -22.54
C GLU A 121 9.17 2.88 -22.59
N GLY A 122 8.72 3.31 -21.41
CA GLY A 122 7.56 4.21 -21.28
C GLY A 122 6.19 3.59 -21.61
N GLU A 123 6.12 2.35 -22.11
CA GLU A 123 4.85 1.71 -22.41
C GLU A 123 4.15 1.11 -21.18
N ILE A 124 4.85 1.06 -20.04
CA ILE A 124 4.25 0.78 -18.73
C ILE A 124 4.31 2.07 -17.92
N ASP A 125 3.13 2.65 -17.68
CA ASP A 125 2.91 3.78 -16.78
C ASP A 125 1.56 3.59 -16.10
N ILE A 126 1.58 2.83 -15.00
CA ILE A 126 0.40 2.40 -14.27
C ILE A 126 0.50 2.94 -12.84
N VAL A 127 -0.60 3.43 -12.28
CA VAL A 127 -0.68 3.77 -10.87
C VAL A 127 -1.67 2.84 -10.19
N VAL A 128 -1.19 2.06 -9.22
CA VAL A 128 -2.04 1.23 -8.37
C VAL A 128 -2.41 2.02 -7.11
N ILE A 129 -3.70 2.17 -6.88
CA ILE A 129 -4.29 2.78 -5.69
C ILE A 129 -4.91 1.66 -4.85
N ARG A 130 -4.26 1.35 -3.74
CA ARG A 130 -4.62 0.28 -2.81
C ARG A 130 -5.40 0.84 -1.62
N GLU A 131 -6.54 0.25 -1.29
CA GLU A 131 -7.17 0.46 0.02
C GLU A 131 -6.27 -0.15 1.11
N ASN A 132 -5.92 0.61 2.15
CA ASN A 132 -4.78 0.28 3.01
C ASN A 132 -5.12 0.22 4.51
N THR A 133 -6.41 0.28 4.87
CA THR A 133 -6.89 0.38 6.26
C THR A 133 -7.98 -0.62 6.65
N GLU A 134 -8.64 -1.28 5.70
CA GLU A 134 -9.64 -2.31 5.95
C GLU A 134 -9.50 -3.46 4.94
N GLY A 135 -10.60 -4.14 4.60
CA GLY A 135 -10.61 -5.24 3.65
C GLY A 135 -10.15 -6.55 4.26
N GLU A 136 -9.47 -7.37 3.47
CA GLU A 136 -9.09 -8.74 3.79
C GLU A 136 -8.07 -8.84 4.94
N TYR A 137 -7.34 -7.75 5.21
CA TYR A 137 -6.34 -7.65 6.26
C TYR A 137 -6.95 -7.28 7.62
N SER A 138 -8.27 -7.19 7.69
CA SER A 138 -8.99 -6.95 8.94
C SER A 138 -8.73 -8.09 9.92
N ASN A 139 -8.29 -7.76 11.13
CA ASN A 139 -8.06 -8.74 12.19
C ASN A 139 -9.39 -9.11 12.88
N VAL A 140 -10.33 -9.68 12.11
CA VAL A 140 -11.68 -10.05 12.56
C VAL A 140 -11.87 -11.55 12.36
N GLY A 141 -11.86 -12.28 13.46
CA GLY A 141 -11.85 -13.72 13.41
C GLY A 141 -11.30 -14.36 14.68
N GLY A 142 -10.73 -15.55 14.53
CA GLY A 142 -10.09 -16.29 15.59
C GLY A 142 -9.90 -17.76 15.22
N ILE A 143 -9.08 -18.45 16.02
CA ILE A 143 -8.86 -19.90 15.91
C ILE A 143 -9.50 -20.56 17.15
N VAL A 144 -10.27 -21.62 16.92
CA VAL A 144 -10.89 -22.44 17.96
C VAL A 144 -10.61 -23.91 17.71
N GLY A 145 -10.76 -24.75 18.74
CA GLY A 145 -10.44 -26.18 18.66
C GLY A 145 -9.01 -26.48 19.10
N ILE A 146 -8.63 -27.76 19.02
CA ILE A 146 -7.30 -28.27 19.34
C ILE A 146 -6.92 -29.33 18.32
N GLU A 147 -5.64 -29.40 17.95
CA GLU A 147 -5.06 -30.42 17.09
C GLU A 147 -5.86 -30.60 15.77
N ASP A 148 -6.38 -31.79 15.49
CA ASP A 148 -7.11 -32.14 14.26
C ASP A 148 -8.50 -31.50 14.13
N ARG A 149 -8.94 -30.74 15.14
CA ARG A 149 -10.24 -30.03 15.17
C ARG A 149 -10.10 -28.52 15.14
N GLU A 150 -8.92 -28.01 14.81
CA GLU A 150 -8.71 -26.57 14.64
C GLU A 150 -9.58 -26.00 13.52
N LEU A 151 -10.21 -24.87 13.82
CA LEU A 151 -11.02 -24.10 12.90
C LEU A 151 -10.62 -22.63 13.02
N ALA A 152 -10.26 -22.03 11.89
CA ALA A 152 -9.98 -20.61 11.78
C ALA A 152 -11.14 -19.90 11.07
N ILE A 153 -11.62 -18.82 11.67
CA ILE A 153 -12.50 -17.84 11.02
C ILE A 153 -11.65 -16.62 10.72
N GLN A 154 -11.62 -16.19 9.46
CA GLN A 154 -10.96 -14.97 9.02
C GLN A 154 -11.92 -14.20 8.11
N SER A 155 -12.22 -12.95 8.46
CA SER A 155 -13.21 -12.13 7.77
C SER A 155 -12.61 -10.85 7.21
N GLY A 156 -12.82 -10.60 5.92
CA GLY A 156 -12.58 -9.28 5.35
C GLY A 156 -13.70 -8.31 5.70
N LEU A 157 -13.36 -7.15 6.26
CA LEU A 157 -14.32 -6.11 6.63
C LEU A 157 -14.27 -4.98 5.61
N PHE A 158 -15.39 -4.71 4.97
CA PHE A 158 -15.50 -3.67 3.95
C PHE A 158 -16.60 -2.71 4.34
N THR A 159 -16.25 -1.45 4.58
CA THR A 159 -17.22 -0.41 4.90
C THR A 159 -17.54 0.42 3.67
N ARG A 160 -18.77 0.94 3.59
CA ARG A 160 -19.10 1.92 2.55
C ARG A 160 -18.13 3.11 2.60
N LYS A 161 -17.78 3.59 3.80
CA LYS A 161 -16.88 4.73 3.98
C LYS A 161 -15.49 4.45 3.39
N GLY A 162 -14.89 3.29 3.70
CA GLY A 162 -13.57 2.91 3.22
C GLY A 162 -13.52 2.72 1.71
N ILE A 163 -14.51 2.01 1.15
CA ILE A 163 -14.65 1.83 -0.29
C ILE A 163 -14.88 3.17 -1.01
N GLU A 164 -15.80 4.00 -0.52
CA GLU A 164 -16.14 5.25 -1.20
C GLU A 164 -14.96 6.23 -1.19
N ARG A 165 -14.22 6.35 -0.08
CA ARG A 165 -13.08 7.27 0.00
C ARG A 165 -11.92 6.86 -0.90
N ILE A 166 -11.59 5.56 -1.00
CA ILE A 166 -10.45 5.11 -1.83
C ILE A 166 -10.78 5.23 -3.31
N ILE A 167 -12.02 4.90 -3.70
CA ILE A 167 -12.47 5.04 -5.08
C ILE A 167 -12.56 6.52 -5.45
N THR A 168 -13.12 7.38 -4.59
CA THR A 168 -13.18 8.82 -4.84
C THR A 168 -11.78 9.41 -5.01
N PHE A 169 -10.85 9.10 -4.10
CA PHE A 169 -9.44 9.49 -4.22
C PHE A 169 -8.84 9.05 -5.55
N THR A 170 -9.14 7.82 -6.01
CA THR A 170 -8.64 7.30 -7.28
C THR A 170 -9.11 8.15 -8.47
N PHE A 171 -10.38 8.53 -8.50
CA PHE A 171 -10.92 9.36 -9.59
C PHE A 171 -10.40 10.80 -9.51
N ASP A 172 -10.28 11.37 -8.31
CA ASP A 172 -9.70 12.71 -8.11
C ASP A 172 -8.24 12.73 -8.57
N TYR A 173 -7.45 11.72 -8.18
CA TYR A 173 -6.07 11.54 -8.63
C TYR A 173 -6.00 11.42 -10.16
N ALA A 174 -6.85 10.57 -10.75
CA ALA A 174 -6.89 10.39 -12.20
C ALA A 174 -7.20 11.71 -12.92
N LYS A 175 -8.17 12.48 -12.42
CA LYS A 175 -8.53 13.79 -12.97
C LYS A 175 -7.39 14.80 -12.83
N GLU A 176 -6.81 14.93 -11.65
CA GLU A 176 -5.72 15.88 -11.35
C GLU A 176 -4.48 15.59 -12.21
N LYS A 177 -4.11 14.31 -12.35
CA LYS A 177 -2.95 13.88 -13.14
C LYS A 177 -3.26 13.70 -14.62
N GLY A 178 -4.47 14.04 -15.07
CA GLY A 178 -4.89 13.93 -16.46
C GLY A 178 -4.97 12.51 -17.00
N ARG A 179 -4.99 11.49 -16.13
CA ARG A 179 -5.21 10.08 -16.47
C ARG A 179 -6.60 9.90 -17.07
N LYS A 180 -6.75 8.91 -17.94
CA LYS A 180 -7.93 8.72 -18.79
C LYS A 180 -8.75 7.50 -18.43
N LYS A 181 -8.20 6.56 -17.66
CA LYS A 181 -8.89 5.31 -17.33
C LYS A 181 -8.66 4.87 -15.89
N VAL A 182 -9.73 4.44 -15.24
CA VAL A 182 -9.71 3.78 -13.93
C VAL A 182 -10.23 2.35 -14.08
N THR A 183 -9.43 1.38 -13.65
CA THR A 183 -9.79 -0.05 -13.64
C THR A 183 -10.01 -0.52 -12.22
N SER A 184 -11.22 -0.98 -11.90
CA SER A 184 -11.57 -1.54 -10.59
C SER A 184 -11.30 -3.05 -10.55
N ILE A 185 -10.54 -3.50 -9.56
CA ILE A 185 -10.27 -4.93 -9.36
C ILE A 185 -11.23 -5.50 -8.34
N THR A 186 -11.84 -6.64 -8.68
CA THR A 186 -12.91 -7.26 -7.89
C THR A 186 -12.82 -8.78 -7.91
N LYS A 187 -13.64 -9.43 -7.08
CA LYS A 187 -13.93 -10.88 -7.17
C LYS A 187 -15.39 -11.15 -6.79
N SER A 188 -16.30 -10.29 -7.24
CA SER A 188 -17.73 -10.32 -6.89
C SER A 188 -18.46 -11.59 -7.33
N ASN A 189 -17.88 -12.38 -8.23
CA ASN A 189 -18.39 -13.71 -8.57
C ASN A 189 -18.20 -14.75 -7.45
N ALA A 190 -17.21 -14.58 -6.56
CA ALA A 190 -16.94 -15.48 -5.44
C ALA A 190 -17.20 -14.81 -4.08
N GLN A 191 -16.78 -13.55 -3.90
CA GLN A 191 -16.99 -12.78 -2.68
C GLN A 191 -18.32 -12.00 -2.72
N ARG A 192 -19.40 -12.68 -2.31
CA ARG A 192 -20.79 -12.22 -2.48
C ARG A 192 -21.19 -10.98 -1.68
N TYR A 193 -20.40 -10.58 -0.68
CA TYR A 193 -20.73 -9.44 0.18
C TYR A 193 -19.77 -8.27 -0.04
N GLY A 194 -18.49 -8.41 0.34
CA GLY A 194 -17.49 -7.36 0.24
C GLY A 194 -17.32 -6.83 -1.18
N MET A 195 -17.02 -7.71 -2.14
CA MET A 195 -16.77 -7.31 -3.53
C MET A 195 -18.04 -6.89 -4.29
N VAL A 196 -19.22 -7.37 -3.90
CA VAL A 196 -20.49 -6.87 -4.45
C VAL A 196 -20.77 -5.45 -3.98
N LEU A 197 -20.46 -5.13 -2.70
CA LEU A 197 -20.54 -3.78 -2.19
C LEU A 197 -19.50 -2.87 -2.87
N TRP A 198 -18.28 -3.37 -3.08
CA TRP A 198 -17.22 -2.69 -3.83
C TRP A 198 -17.69 -2.28 -5.23
N ASP A 199 -18.21 -3.23 -6.01
CA ASP A 199 -18.69 -2.98 -7.37
C ASP A 199 -19.85 -1.97 -7.41
N LYS A 200 -20.78 -2.07 -6.45
CA LYS A 200 -21.89 -1.12 -6.30
C LYS A 200 -21.37 0.30 -6.10
N ILE A 201 -20.45 0.49 -5.15
CA ILE A 201 -19.91 1.81 -4.83
C ILE A 201 -19.03 2.33 -5.96
N PHE A 202 -18.25 1.48 -6.61
CA PHE A 202 -17.47 1.86 -7.80
C PHE A 202 -18.37 2.47 -8.89
N LYS A 203 -19.51 1.84 -9.17
CA LYS A 203 -20.50 2.34 -10.13
C LYS A 203 -21.14 3.67 -9.69
N GLU A 204 -21.44 3.82 -8.40
CA GLU A 204 -21.98 5.07 -7.84
C GLU A 204 -20.96 6.21 -7.97
N VAL A 205 -19.69 5.95 -7.64
CA VAL A 205 -18.63 6.96 -7.72
C VAL A 205 -18.30 7.30 -9.16
N SER A 206 -18.14 6.31 -10.05
CA SER A 206 -17.75 6.55 -11.44
C SER A 206 -18.75 7.40 -12.23
N ALA A 207 -20.03 7.31 -11.89
CA ALA A 207 -21.07 8.16 -12.47
C ALA A 207 -20.83 9.67 -12.23
N ARG A 208 -20.03 10.04 -11.22
CA ARG A 208 -19.64 11.43 -10.93
C ARG A 208 -18.48 11.93 -11.80
N TYR A 209 -17.81 11.05 -12.55
CA TYR A 209 -16.64 11.35 -13.39
C TYR A 209 -16.84 10.82 -14.83
N PRO A 210 -17.85 11.32 -15.58
CA PRO A 210 -18.19 10.82 -16.92
C PRO A 210 -17.07 10.98 -17.96
N GLU A 211 -16.08 11.83 -17.70
CA GLU A 211 -14.92 12.06 -18.55
C GLU A 211 -13.83 10.98 -18.44
N ILE A 212 -13.88 10.13 -17.40
CA ILE A 212 -12.89 9.07 -17.14
C ILE A 212 -13.48 7.72 -17.59
N ARG A 213 -12.74 6.99 -18.43
CA ARG A 213 -13.14 5.64 -18.85
C ARG A 213 -13.03 4.68 -17.68
N THR A 214 -14.00 3.78 -17.53
CA THR A 214 -13.99 2.82 -16.43
C THR A 214 -14.19 1.40 -16.91
N GLU A 215 -13.54 0.46 -16.24
CA GLU A 215 -13.86 -0.96 -16.36
C GLU A 215 -13.69 -1.65 -15.00
N SER A 216 -14.32 -2.81 -14.85
CA SER A 216 -14.07 -3.71 -13.72
C SER A 216 -13.52 -5.04 -14.23
N LYS A 217 -12.51 -5.58 -13.54
CA LYS A 217 -11.92 -6.89 -13.86
C LYS A 217 -11.84 -7.76 -12.62
N LEU A 218 -12.08 -9.05 -12.82
CA LEU A 218 -11.81 -10.03 -11.77
C LEU A 218 -10.29 -10.12 -11.54
N ILE A 219 -9.85 -10.24 -10.28
CA ILE A 219 -8.42 -10.21 -9.91
C ILE A 219 -7.58 -11.25 -10.68
N ASP A 220 -8.09 -12.46 -10.90
CA ASP A 220 -7.42 -13.50 -11.70
C ASP A 220 -7.24 -13.09 -13.17
N ALA A 221 -8.29 -12.53 -13.77
CA ALA A 221 -8.21 -12.00 -15.12
C ALA A 221 -7.27 -10.79 -15.22
N ALA A 222 -7.26 -9.93 -14.20
CA ALA A 222 -6.38 -8.76 -14.13
C ALA A 222 -4.90 -9.16 -14.04
N CYS A 223 -4.55 -10.12 -13.18
CA CYS A 223 -3.17 -10.61 -13.05
C CYS A 223 -2.63 -11.15 -14.38
N MET A 224 -3.41 -11.96 -15.09
CA MET A 224 -3.03 -12.45 -16.42
C MET A 224 -2.92 -11.29 -17.44
N ASP A 225 -3.88 -10.37 -17.43
CA ASP A 225 -4.00 -9.36 -18.47
C ASP A 225 -2.99 -8.21 -18.32
N VAL A 226 -2.53 -7.89 -17.11
CA VAL A 226 -1.43 -6.94 -16.88
C VAL A 226 -0.12 -7.46 -17.50
N VAL A 227 0.15 -8.76 -17.46
CA VAL A 227 1.30 -9.38 -18.14
C VAL A 227 1.13 -9.31 -19.66
N ARG A 228 -0.08 -9.59 -20.16
CA ARG A 228 -0.37 -9.68 -21.60
C ARG A 228 -0.47 -8.31 -22.29
N ASN A 229 -1.02 -7.31 -21.61
CA ASN A 229 -1.32 -5.99 -22.15
C ASN A 229 -1.24 -4.91 -21.05
N PRO A 230 -0.04 -4.64 -20.50
CA PRO A 230 0.12 -3.63 -19.45
C PRO A 230 -0.30 -2.23 -19.92
N LYS A 231 -0.12 -1.92 -21.22
CA LYS A 231 -0.51 -0.66 -21.87
C LYS A 231 -2.01 -0.34 -21.80
N GLY A 232 -2.83 -1.36 -21.50
CA GLY A 232 -4.27 -1.20 -21.35
C GLY A 232 -4.69 -0.59 -20.01
N TYR A 233 -3.76 -0.47 -19.06
CA TYR A 233 -3.98 0.06 -17.72
C TYR A 233 -3.40 1.46 -17.58
N ASP A 234 -4.01 2.25 -16.69
CA ASP A 234 -3.61 3.63 -16.42
C ASP A 234 -3.67 3.85 -14.91
N VAL A 235 -4.87 3.92 -14.33
CA VAL A 235 -5.06 3.83 -12.87
C VAL A 235 -5.80 2.55 -12.52
N ILE A 236 -5.31 1.82 -11.52
CA ILE A 236 -5.93 0.63 -10.97
C ILE A 236 -6.36 0.94 -9.54
N VAL A 237 -7.58 0.59 -9.16
CA VAL A 237 -8.02 0.62 -7.76
C VAL A 237 -8.42 -0.77 -7.30
N ALA A 238 -7.94 -1.19 -6.13
CA ALA A 238 -8.23 -2.50 -5.58
C ALA A 238 -8.27 -2.50 -4.04
N SER A 239 -8.81 -3.59 -3.50
CA SER A 239 -8.80 -3.86 -2.05
C SER A 239 -7.39 -4.09 -1.52
N ASN A 240 -7.30 -4.16 -0.20
CA ASN A 240 -6.04 -4.30 0.54
C ASN A 240 -5.23 -5.53 0.12
N LEU A 241 -5.88 -6.68 -0.07
CA LEU A 241 -5.21 -7.88 -0.58
C LEU A 241 -4.96 -7.83 -2.09
N PHE A 242 -5.91 -7.37 -2.89
CA PHE A 242 -5.82 -7.47 -4.36
C PHE A 242 -4.77 -6.55 -4.99
N ALA A 243 -4.37 -5.49 -4.30
CA ALA A 243 -3.27 -4.62 -4.72
C ALA A 243 -2.01 -4.76 -3.85
N ASP A 244 -1.92 -5.80 -3.02
CA ASP A 244 -0.67 -6.10 -2.32
C ASP A 244 0.43 -6.58 -3.32
N PRO A 245 1.73 -6.35 -3.03
CA PRO A 245 2.82 -6.69 -3.96
C PRO A 245 2.92 -8.17 -4.29
#